data_AF-A0A0M3DER7-F1
#
_entry.id   AF-A0A0M3DER7-F1
#
_cell.length_a   1.000
_cell.length_b   1.000
_cell.length_c   1.000
_cell.angle_alpha   90.00
_cell.angle_beta   90.00
_cell.angle_gamma   90.00
#
_symmetry.space_group_name_H-M   'P 1'
#
loop_
_entity.id
_entity.type
_entity.pdbx_description
1 polymer ?
#
loop_
_entity_poly.entity_id
_entity_poly.type
_entity_poly.pdbx_seq_one_letter_code
_entity_poly.pdbx_strand_id
1 'polypeptide(L)' 'MFEYKFIEVPLKQGFKVKKGGHFEGCKNIINEEAKNGWRLKQIVVPPADNNGMYCPYCYQIIFEKEMVNR' A
#
# COMPACT_ATOMS: atom_id res chain seq x y z
N MET A 1 21.13 4.56 6.83
CA MET A 1 20.53 4.57 5.47
C MET A 1 19.24 3.77 5.54
N PHE A 2 18.22 4.04 4.73
CA PHE A 2 16.94 3.34 4.82
C PHE A 2 16.75 2.40 3.62
N GLU A 3 16.23 1.21 3.90
CA GLU A 3 15.67 0.29 2.92
C GLU A 3 14.18 0.62 2.75
N TYR A 4 13.69 0.59 1.51
CA TYR A 4 12.28 0.85 1.19
C TYR A 4 11.60 -0.38 0.59
N LYS A 5 10.36 -0.63 1.01
CA LYS A 5 9.49 -1.67 0.47
C LYS A 5 8.19 -1.05 -0.02
N PHE A 6 7.72 -1.49 -1.19
CA PHE A 6 6.49 -1.04 -1.81
C PHE A 6 5.55 -2.23 -1.98
N ILE A 7 4.31 -2.10 -1.49
CA ILE A 7 3.29 -3.15 -1.59
C ILE A 7 2.06 -2.58 -2.26
N GLU A 8 1.63 -3.20 -3.36
CA GLU A 8 0.39 -2.85 -4.06
C GLU A 8 -0.78 -3.64 -3.49
N VAL A 9 -1.86 -2.94 -3.17
CA VAL A 9 -3.13 -3.51 -2.73
C VAL A 9 -4.18 -3.19 -3.80
N PRO A 10 -4.53 -4.16 -4.67
CA PRO A 10 -5.45 -3.91 -5.76
C PRO A 10 -6.84 -3.55 -5.26
N LEU A 11 -7.45 -2.56 -5.89
CA LEU A 11 -8.85 -2.22 -5.66
C LEU A 11 -9.69 -3.25 -6.41
N LYS A 12 -10.37 -4.16 -5.69
CA LYS A 12 -11.40 -5.01 -6.32
C LYS A 12 -12.46 -4.09 -6.93
N GLN A 13 -12.71 -4.26 -8.22
CA GLN A 13 -13.78 -3.57 -8.93
C GLN A 13 -14.97 -4.51 -9.10
N GLY A 14 -16.19 -4.02 -8.84
CA GLY A 14 -17.43 -4.79 -9.06
C GLY A 14 -18.59 -4.37 -8.16
N PHE A 15 -19.82 -4.68 -8.60
CA PHE A 15 -21.09 -4.30 -7.96
C PHE A 15 -21.30 -4.83 -6.52
N LYS A 16 -20.43 -5.72 -6.02
CA LYS A 16 -20.52 -6.34 -4.68
C LYS A 16 -19.50 -5.81 -3.66
N VAL A 17 -18.76 -4.75 -4.01
CA VAL A 17 -17.75 -4.18 -3.13
C VAL A 17 -18.42 -3.34 -2.04
N LYS A 18 -18.37 -3.81 -0.79
CA LYS A 18 -18.76 -3.00 0.37
C LYS A 18 -17.75 -1.88 0.58
N LYS A 19 -18.22 -0.64 0.73
CA LYS A 19 -17.40 0.50 1.19
C LYS A 19 -16.61 0.08 2.45
N GLY A 20 -15.29 0.28 2.44
CA GLY A 20 -14.40 -0.01 3.58
C GLY A 20 -13.64 -1.35 3.50
N GLY A 21 -14.07 -2.31 2.68
CA GLY A 21 -13.43 -3.64 2.62
C GLY A 21 -11.98 -3.64 2.11
N HIS A 22 -11.61 -2.67 1.26
CA HIS A 22 -10.24 -2.55 0.73
C HIS A 22 -9.23 -2.07 1.77
N PHE A 23 -9.67 -1.21 2.69
CA PHE A 23 -8.79 -0.65 3.69
C PHE A 23 -8.45 -1.69 4.78
N GLU A 24 -9.26 -2.73 4.95
CA GLU A 24 -8.94 -3.87 5.80
C GLU A 24 -7.68 -4.62 5.32
N GLY A 25 -7.56 -4.82 4.01
CA GLY A 25 -6.35 -5.42 3.41
C GLY A 25 -5.11 -4.58 3.70
N CYS A 26 -5.22 -3.26 3.59
CA CYS A 26 -4.13 -2.34 3.94
C CYS A 26 -3.75 -2.46 5.42
N LYS A 27 -4.75 -2.45 6.33
CA LYS A 27 -4.53 -2.59 7.77
C LYS A 27 -3.82 -3.90 8.13
N ASN A 28 -4.19 -5.01 7.51
CA ASN A 28 -3.55 -6.30 7.75
C ASN A 28 -2.08 -6.28 7.32
N ILE A 29 -1.78 -5.79 6.12
CA ILE A 29 -0.41 -5.68 5.61
C ILE A 29 0.43 -4.77 6.51
N ILE A 30 -0.10 -3.64 6.94
CA ILE A 30 0.61 -2.71 7.85
C ILE A 30 0.95 -3.41 9.18
N ASN A 31 0.01 -4.14 9.76
CA ASN A 31 0.23 -4.86 11.01
C ASN A 31 1.24 -6.01 10.86
N GLU A 32 1.23 -6.73 9.74
CA GLU A 32 2.17 -7.81 9.46
C GLU A 32 3.59 -7.28 9.23
N GLU A 33 3.73 -6.23 8.42
CA GLU A 33 5.03 -5.64 8.13
C GLU A 33 5.63 -4.91 9.35
N ALA A 34 4.79 -4.30 10.20
CA ALA A 34 5.22 -3.75 11.48
C ALA A 34 5.86 -4.82 12.38
N LYS A 35 5.30 -6.04 12.42
CA LYS A 35 5.90 -7.17 13.16
C LYS A 35 7.26 -7.60 12.58
N ASN A 36 7.47 -7.39 11.28
CA ASN A 36 8.73 -7.68 10.58
C ASN A 36 9.77 -6.55 10.68
N GLY A 37 9.49 -5.51 11.49
CA GLY A 37 10.38 -4.38 11.73
C GLY A 37 10.35 -3.32 10.65
N TRP A 38 9.31 -3.31 9.81
CA TRP A 38 9.08 -2.25 8.82
C TRP A 38 8.21 -1.14 9.40
N ARG A 39 8.60 0.10 9.19
CA ARG A 39 7.81 1.27 9.59
C ARG A 39 6.97 1.74 8.40
N LEU A 40 5.68 1.94 8.61
CA LEU A 40 4.83 2.60 7.62
C LEU A 40 5.36 4.01 7.35
N LYS A 41 5.66 4.31 6.08
CA LYS A 41 6.08 5.63 5.64
C LYS A 41 4.93 6.42 5.03
N GLN A 42 4.20 5.81 4.10
CA GLN A 42 3.13 6.49 3.36
C GLN A 42 2.19 5.48 2.70
N ILE A 43 0.96 5.90 2.42
CA ILE A 43 0.04 5.22 1.50
C ILE A 43 -0.28 6.20 0.39
N VAL A 44 -0.12 5.78 -0.86
CA VAL A 44 -0.47 6.58 -2.04
C VAL A 44 -1.48 5.83 -2.89
N VAL A 45 -2.19 6.57 -3.72
CA VAL A 45 -3.08 6.03 -4.75
C VAL A 45 -2.50 6.48 -6.08
N PRO A 46 -1.73 5.63 -6.77
CA PRO A 46 -1.12 6.02 -8.03
C PRO A 46 -2.20 6.33 -9.08
N PRO A 47 -1.98 7.33 -9.94
CA PRO A 47 -2.81 7.51 -11.12
C PRO A 47 -2.69 6.26 -12.00
N ALA A 48 -3.80 5.80 -12.58
CA ALA A 48 -3.69 4.86 -13.70
C ALA A 48 -3.11 5.62 -14.90
N ASP A 49 -2.08 5.07 -15.54
CA ASP A 49 -1.42 5.64 -16.74
C ASP A 49 -2.32 5.53 -18.00
N ASN A 50 -3.61 5.80 -17.84
CA ASN A 50 -4.65 5.58 -18.83
C ASN A 50 -5.19 6.95 -19.28
N ASN A 51 -4.60 7.51 -20.35
CA ASN A 51 -5.18 8.60 -21.16
C ASN A 51 -5.89 9.73 -20.38
N GLY A 52 -5.27 10.26 -19.32
CA GLY A 52 -5.76 11.45 -18.61
C GLY A 52 -6.98 11.24 -17.70
N MET A 53 -7.44 10.00 -17.48
CA MET A 53 -8.51 9.69 -16.53
C MET A 53 -7.91 9.19 -15.21
N TYR A 54 -8.10 9.94 -14.11
CA TYR A 54 -7.68 9.51 -12.78
C TYR A 54 -8.60 8.39 -12.28
N CYS A 55 -8.29 7.15 -12.66
CA CYS A 55 -8.93 5.95 -12.14
C CYS A 55 -7.97 5.28 -11.14
N PRO A 56 -8.25 5.32 -9.83
CA PRO A 56 -7.42 4.62 -8.86
C PRO A 56 -7.54 3.10 -9.09
N TYR A 57 -6.41 2.41 -9.24
CA TYR A 57 -6.37 0.94 -9.48
C TYR A 57 -5.85 0.15 -8.27
N CYS A 58 -5.04 0.78 -7.41
CA CYS A 58 -4.52 0.18 -6.19
C CYS A 58 -4.30 1.23 -5.09
N TYR A 59 -4.10 0.77 -3.86
CA TYR A 59 -3.30 1.50 -2.87
C TYR A 59 -1.87 1.01 -2.96
N GLN A 60 -0.89 1.91 -2.92
CA GLN A 60 0.51 1.54 -2.79
C GLN A 60 0.99 1.94 -1.40
N ILE A 61 1.35 0.95 -0.60
CA ILE A 61 1.83 1.11 0.76
C ILE A 61 3.36 1.12 0.73
N ILE A 62 3.95 2.17 1.29
CA ILE A 62 5.39 2.41 1.32
C ILE A 62 5.86 2.21 2.75
N PHE A 63 6.83 1.32 2.93
CA PHE A 63 7.49 1.07 4.21
C PHE A 63 8.96 1.45 4.14
N GLU A 64 9.51 1.84 5.28
CA GLU A 64 10.95 2.06 5.47
C GLU A 64 11.49 1.22 6.63
N LYS A 65 12.73 0.76 6.51
CA LYS A 65 13.47 0.08 7.58
C LYS A 65 14.87 0.65 7.67
N GLU A 66 15.34 0.92 8.88
CA GLU A 66 16.69 1.41 9.07
C GLU A 66 17.71 0.30 8.78
N MET A 67 18.64 0.55 7.86
CA MET A 67 19.75 -0.35 7.60
C MET A 67 20.78 -0.18 8.72
N VAL A 68 20.92 -1.23 9.53
CA VAL A 68 21.98 -1.32 10.52
C VAL A 68 23.26 -1.70 9.78
N ASN A 69 24.13 -0.72 9.53
CA ASN A 69 25.52 -1.01 9.15
C ASN A 69 26.20 -1.59 10.39
N ARG A 70 26.42 -2.91 10.42
CA ARG A 70 27.35 -3.56 11.35
C ARG A 70 28.73 -3.60 10.75
#